data_AF-A0A449I0H4-F1
#
_entry.id   AF-A0A449I0H4-F1
#
_cell.length_a   1.000
_cell.length_b   1.000
_cell.length_c   1.000
_cell.angle_alpha   90.00
_cell.angle_beta   90.00
_cell.angle_gamma   90.00
#
_symmetry.space_group_name_H-M   'P 1'
#
loop_
_entity.id
_entity.type
_entity.pdbx_description
1 polymer ?
#
loop_
_entity_poly.entity_id
_entity_poly.type
_entity_poly.pdbx_seq_one_letter_code
_entity_poly.pdbx_strand_id
1 'polypeptide(L)'
;METVVAKDIYMPDIEYMYDNENRPGTCPICHNTLEKIPDVHYKVEKKRADILCTYDGYCIVTEKFKEFCNENKYPNITFIALTDSIGYYFFMPHDIYKLDYIHCKTQFLNKRECCGSHDEIIAPLIYKYPKFSTESDDFINRSEYFLGTKGCKAPLIIIGLKTQQKMKAFGLKGISYDNVYSIEMAYGKPKPMEDVTLQDMQENPIWIFALDEEENEEIDETWQKPVLNYDNVTYELVEAYILMKSSDGQYDVSANLDIEEETLDDVTYWDSEQECWIPIENIGNYKELQFVAIPKIEKEADVIFGFDETKNRFSSVRSQAQPKKKRKGVFSFFASLFKRK
;
A
#
# COMPACT_ATOMS: atom_id res chain seq x y z
N MET A 1 -3.41 2.73 12.46
CA MET A 1 -3.01 4.17 12.45
C MET A 1 -1.90 4.40 11.42
N GLU A 2 -1.95 5.48 10.64
CA GLU A 2 -0.84 5.85 9.72
C GLU A 2 0.30 6.50 10.51
N THR A 3 1.51 5.98 10.37
CA THR A 3 2.72 6.54 10.99
C THR A 3 3.74 6.88 9.92
N VAL A 4 4.42 8.02 10.05
CA VAL A 4 5.53 8.36 9.15
C VAL A 4 6.74 7.55 9.57
N VAL A 5 7.28 6.74 8.66
CA VAL A 5 8.40 5.82 8.94
C VAL A 5 9.65 6.12 8.11
N ALA A 6 9.50 6.84 7.00
CA ALA A 6 10.61 7.24 6.15
C ALA A 6 10.25 8.50 5.36
N LYS A 7 11.18 8.98 4.53
CA LYS A 7 10.97 10.08 3.58
C LYS A 7 11.42 9.67 2.20
N ASP A 8 10.65 10.02 1.18
CA ASP A 8 11.16 10.12 -0.18
C ASP A 8 11.72 11.52 -0.42
N ILE A 9 12.80 11.60 -1.21
CA ILE A 9 13.42 12.88 -1.55
C ILE A 9 12.95 13.36 -2.92
N TYR A 10 12.43 14.58 -2.96
CA TYR A 10 12.17 15.31 -4.19
C TYR A 10 13.26 16.35 -4.41
N MET A 11 13.69 16.45 -5.66
CA MET A 11 14.80 17.29 -6.08
C MET A 11 14.40 18.09 -7.31
N PRO A 12 14.95 19.29 -7.51
CA PRO A 12 14.58 20.14 -8.62
C PRO A 12 15.05 19.56 -9.94
N ASP A 13 14.17 19.62 -10.94
CA ASP A 13 14.51 19.17 -12.29
C ASP A 13 15.53 20.10 -12.97
N ILE A 14 16.37 19.49 -13.80
CA ILE A 14 17.29 20.13 -14.75
C ILE A 14 17.16 19.46 -16.12
N GLU A 15 17.91 19.97 -17.10
CA GLU A 15 17.83 19.51 -18.49
C GLU A 15 18.09 18.01 -18.63
N TYR A 16 17.56 17.43 -19.71
CA TYR A 16 17.76 16.03 -20.08
C TYR A 16 19.25 15.67 -20.11
N MET A 17 19.59 14.48 -19.62
CA MET A 17 20.93 13.92 -19.80
C MET A 17 21.13 13.50 -21.26
N TYR A 18 20.10 12.90 -21.86
CA TYR A 18 20.10 12.49 -23.25
C TYR A 18 18.97 13.15 -24.05
N ASP A 19 19.36 13.84 -25.13
CA ASP A 19 18.46 14.60 -26.01
C ASP A 19 17.61 13.74 -26.97
N ASN A 20 17.69 12.41 -26.89
CA ASN A 20 16.98 11.50 -27.79
C ASN A 20 16.30 10.34 -27.04
N GLU A 21 15.42 9.62 -27.73
CA GLU A 21 14.67 8.47 -27.18
C GLU A 21 15.52 7.18 -27.09
N ASN A 22 16.62 7.09 -27.85
CA ASN A 22 17.53 5.95 -27.87
C ASN A 22 18.63 6.10 -26.80
N ARG A 23 18.19 6.04 -25.55
CA ARG A 23 19.07 6.23 -24.39
C ARG A 23 19.74 4.92 -23.99
N PRO A 24 21.01 4.93 -23.56
CA PRO A 24 21.63 3.78 -22.90
C PRO A 24 20.78 3.27 -21.73
N GLY A 25 20.77 1.94 -21.53
CA GLY A 25 19.98 1.32 -20.46
C GLY A 25 18.46 1.29 -20.72
N THR A 26 17.99 1.61 -21.93
CA THR A 26 16.58 1.46 -22.31
C THR A 26 16.35 0.28 -23.26
N CYS A 27 15.13 -0.28 -23.25
CA CYS A 27 14.74 -1.33 -24.16
C CYS A 27 14.73 -0.80 -25.61
N PRO A 28 15.43 -1.44 -26.56
CA PRO A 28 15.54 -0.94 -27.94
C PRO A 28 14.22 -1.01 -28.74
N ILE A 29 13.20 -1.68 -28.22
CA ILE A 29 11.90 -1.87 -28.89
C ILE A 29 10.84 -0.88 -28.37
N CYS A 30 10.81 -0.63 -27.06
CA CYS A 30 9.76 0.17 -26.43
C CYS A 30 10.29 1.37 -25.63
N HIS A 31 11.61 1.54 -25.58
CA HIS A 31 12.30 2.64 -24.90
C HIS A 31 12.01 2.74 -23.39
N ASN A 32 11.53 1.65 -22.78
CA ASN A 32 11.41 1.56 -21.33
C ASN A 32 12.78 1.51 -20.67
N THR A 33 12.94 2.26 -19.57
CA THR A 33 14.15 2.18 -18.73
C THR A 33 14.29 0.78 -18.14
N LEU A 34 15.44 0.15 -18.38
CA LEU A 34 15.87 -1.12 -17.78
C LEU A 34 16.90 -0.85 -16.68
N GLU A 35 17.80 0.11 -16.93
CA GLU A 35 18.80 0.60 -15.99
C GLU A 35 19.15 2.07 -16.31
N LYS A 36 19.81 2.75 -15.37
CA LYS A 36 20.33 4.11 -15.57
C LYS A 36 21.82 4.06 -15.83
N ILE A 37 22.22 4.30 -17.07
CA ILE A 37 23.62 4.46 -17.48
C ILE A 37 23.85 5.94 -17.77
N PRO A 38 24.61 6.68 -16.93
CA PRO A 38 24.80 8.11 -17.13
C PRO A 38 25.78 8.41 -18.27
N ASP A 39 25.58 9.54 -18.94
CA ASP A 39 26.61 10.14 -19.78
C ASP A 39 27.63 10.84 -18.87
N VAL A 40 28.84 10.27 -18.80
CA VAL A 40 29.93 10.84 -18.00
C VAL A 40 30.40 12.21 -18.50
N HIS A 41 30.06 12.61 -19.74
CA HIS A 41 30.36 13.93 -20.28
C HIS A 41 29.21 14.94 -20.13
N TYR A 42 28.15 14.59 -19.39
CA TYR A 42 27.06 15.50 -19.12
C TYR A 42 27.52 16.77 -18.40
N LYS A 43 27.04 17.92 -18.88
CA LYS A 43 27.36 19.25 -18.36
C LYS A 43 26.24 19.78 -17.48
N VAL A 44 26.51 19.87 -16.18
CA VAL A 44 25.56 20.42 -15.21
C VAL A 44 25.57 21.95 -15.28
N GLU A 45 24.60 22.52 -16.00
CA GLU A 45 24.49 23.99 -16.16
C GLU A 45 23.91 24.67 -14.92
N LYS A 46 22.86 24.10 -14.32
CA LYS A 46 22.09 24.71 -13.22
C LYS A 46 22.57 24.23 -11.84
N LYS A 47 23.60 24.87 -11.31
CA LYS A 47 24.26 24.52 -10.03
C LYS A 47 23.57 25.12 -8.79
N ARG A 48 22.27 24.82 -8.61
CA ARG A 48 21.41 25.45 -7.59
C ARG A 48 21.16 24.62 -6.32
N ALA A 49 21.52 23.35 -6.33
CA ALA A 49 21.23 22.39 -5.26
C ALA A 49 22.35 21.34 -5.14
N ASP A 50 22.36 20.62 -4.02
CA ASP A 50 23.29 19.51 -3.77
C ASP A 50 22.80 18.18 -4.38
N ILE A 51 21.51 18.11 -4.70
CA ILE A 51 20.85 17.00 -5.39
C ILE A 51 19.97 17.59 -6.51
N LEU A 52 20.05 17.01 -7.69
CA LEU A 52 19.36 17.43 -8.91
C LEU A 52 18.82 16.17 -9.61
N CYS A 53 17.68 16.29 -10.31
CA CYS A 53 17.20 15.25 -11.22
C CYS A 53 17.15 15.79 -12.64
N THR A 54 17.58 15.02 -13.62
CA THR A 54 17.34 15.37 -15.03
C THR A 54 15.91 14.99 -15.41
N TYR A 55 15.33 15.62 -16.44
CA TYR A 55 13.98 15.27 -16.92
C TYR A 55 13.83 13.81 -17.38
N ASP A 56 14.93 13.16 -17.71
CA ASP A 56 15.00 11.72 -18.01
C ASP A 56 15.38 10.85 -16.81
N GLY A 57 15.34 11.38 -15.59
CA GLY A 57 15.35 10.58 -14.36
C GLY A 57 16.72 10.16 -13.85
N TYR A 58 17.78 10.92 -14.15
CA TYR A 58 19.11 10.70 -13.58
C TYR A 58 19.32 11.59 -12.35
N CYS A 59 19.63 10.98 -11.21
CA CYS A 59 19.95 11.70 -9.99
C CYS A 59 21.43 12.15 -10.03
N ILE A 60 21.66 13.45 -9.95
CA ILE A 60 22.98 14.07 -9.95
C ILE A 60 23.20 14.77 -8.62
N VAL A 61 24.36 14.54 -8.01
CA VAL A 61 24.70 15.08 -6.69
C VAL A 61 26.07 15.75 -6.69
N THR A 62 26.29 16.65 -5.74
CA THR A 62 27.57 17.34 -5.55
C THR A 62 28.59 16.49 -4.79
N GLU A 63 29.87 16.87 -4.84
CA GLU A 63 30.92 16.32 -3.96
C GLU A 63 30.49 16.40 -2.49
N LYS A 64 29.87 17.52 -2.08
CA LYS A 64 29.37 17.71 -0.72
C LYS A 64 28.39 16.61 -0.30
N PHE A 65 27.47 16.21 -1.18
CA PHE A 65 26.55 15.10 -0.90
C PHE A 65 27.29 13.76 -0.82
N LYS A 66 28.27 13.53 -1.69
CA LYS A 66 29.10 12.33 -1.67
C LYS A 66 29.93 12.23 -0.38
N GLU A 67 30.51 13.34 0.09
CA GLU A 67 31.19 13.46 1.39
C GLU A 67 30.25 13.12 2.54
N PHE A 68 29.04 13.69 2.55
CA PHE A 68 28.00 13.34 3.51
C PHE A 68 27.74 11.83 3.56
N CYS A 69 27.59 11.18 2.40
CA CYS A 69 27.37 9.74 2.35
C CYS A 69 28.57 8.93 2.86
N ASN A 70 29.79 9.34 2.52
CA ASN A 70 31.02 8.67 2.94
C ASN A 70 31.25 8.80 4.45
N GLU A 71 31.06 9.99 5.02
CA GLU A 71 31.19 10.23 6.46
C GLU A 71 30.21 9.38 7.27
N ASN A 72 28.98 9.22 6.76
CA ASN A 72 27.95 8.41 7.38
C ASN A 72 28.02 6.92 7.02
N LYS A 73 28.95 6.54 6.12
CA LYS A 73 29.23 5.15 5.71
C LYS A 73 27.99 4.41 5.18
N TYR A 74 27.15 5.09 4.40
CA TYR A 74 25.99 4.43 3.79
C TYR A 74 26.46 3.35 2.80
N PRO A 75 26.01 2.10 2.94
CA PRO A 75 26.44 1.00 2.09
C PRO A 75 25.75 1.02 0.73
N ASN A 76 26.28 0.22 -0.20
CA ASN A 76 25.61 -0.14 -1.46
C ASN A 76 25.07 1.06 -2.28
N ILE A 77 25.85 2.13 -2.34
CA ILE A 77 25.60 3.31 -3.17
C ILE A 77 26.67 3.45 -4.25
N THR A 78 26.27 3.96 -5.41
CA THR A 78 27.17 4.23 -6.53
C THR A 78 27.28 5.72 -6.80
N PHE A 79 28.52 6.18 -6.98
CA PHE A 79 28.84 7.50 -7.51
C PHE A 79 29.66 7.34 -8.79
N ILE A 80 29.17 7.90 -9.89
CA ILE A 80 29.92 7.95 -11.16
C ILE A 80 30.25 9.42 -11.42
N ALA A 81 31.54 9.76 -11.46
CA ALA A 81 31.99 11.12 -11.71
C ALA A 81 31.59 11.58 -13.11
N LEU A 82 31.07 12.80 -13.21
CA LEU A 82 30.81 13.46 -14.48
C LEU A 82 32.07 14.22 -14.89
N THR A 83 32.82 13.68 -15.84
CA THR A 83 34.12 14.17 -16.34
C THR A 83 34.09 15.64 -16.72
N ASP A 84 33.02 16.08 -17.39
CA ASP A 84 32.86 17.45 -17.86
C ASP A 84 32.23 18.38 -16.81
N SER A 85 31.85 17.84 -15.65
CA SER A 85 31.24 18.56 -14.52
C SER A 85 31.95 18.20 -13.21
N ILE A 86 33.22 18.60 -13.08
CA ILE A 86 34.05 18.31 -11.90
C ILE A 86 33.31 18.67 -10.61
N GLY A 87 33.31 17.73 -9.66
CA GLY A 87 32.60 17.85 -8.38
C GLY A 87 31.12 17.46 -8.44
N TYR A 88 30.64 16.91 -9.56
CA TYR A 88 29.32 16.33 -9.71
C TYR A 88 29.39 14.84 -10.07
N TYR A 89 28.38 14.12 -9.59
CA TYR A 89 28.30 12.67 -9.69
C TYR A 89 26.89 12.24 -10.06
N PHE A 90 26.76 11.26 -10.95
CA PHE A 90 25.56 10.45 -10.97
C PHE A 90 25.50 9.61 -9.69
N PHE A 91 24.32 9.54 -9.08
CA PHE A 91 24.07 8.84 -7.81
C PHE A 91 22.98 7.78 -7.97
N MET A 92 23.24 6.59 -7.42
CA MET A 92 22.25 5.51 -7.34
C MET A 92 22.45 4.68 -6.08
N PRO A 93 21.49 4.65 -5.15
CA PRO A 93 21.46 3.63 -4.10
C PRO A 93 20.92 2.31 -4.67
N HIS A 94 21.44 1.18 -4.19
CA HIS A 94 21.04 -0.14 -4.69
C HIS A 94 20.22 -0.95 -3.70
N ASP A 95 20.31 -0.64 -2.41
CA ASP A 95 19.45 -1.25 -1.40
C ASP A 95 17.99 -0.87 -1.64
N ILE A 96 17.12 -1.87 -1.47
CA ILE A 96 15.72 -1.78 -1.80
C ILE A 96 14.91 -1.45 -0.55
N TYR A 97 14.08 -0.41 -0.63
CA TYR A 97 13.02 -0.16 0.33
C TYR A 97 11.71 -0.67 -0.26
N LYS A 98 11.15 -1.74 0.32
CA LYS A 98 9.94 -2.37 -0.22
C LYS A 98 8.73 -1.50 0.05
N LEU A 99 7.99 -1.21 -1.01
CA LEU A 99 6.77 -0.40 -0.95
C LEU A 99 5.55 -1.29 -1.07
N ASP A 100 4.48 -0.89 -0.39
CA ASP A 100 3.19 -1.50 -0.57
C ASP A 100 2.51 -0.90 -1.81
N TYR A 101 2.80 -1.48 -2.96
CA TYR A 101 2.28 -0.97 -4.23
C TYR A 101 0.75 -0.99 -4.33
N ILE A 102 0.07 -1.79 -3.49
CA ILE A 102 -1.39 -1.79 -3.43
C ILE A 102 -1.86 -0.55 -2.66
N HIS A 103 -1.33 -0.27 -1.45
CA HIS A 103 -1.61 0.96 -0.66
C HIS A 103 -1.21 2.24 -1.36
N CYS A 104 -0.10 2.18 -2.08
CA CYS A 104 0.34 3.26 -2.94
C CYS A 104 -0.66 3.56 -4.08
N LYS A 105 -1.66 2.69 -4.31
CA LYS A 105 -2.56 2.70 -5.49
C LYS A 105 -1.79 2.72 -6.79
N THR A 106 -0.70 1.95 -6.83
CA THR A 106 0.25 1.99 -7.94
C THR A 106 -0.39 1.41 -9.19
N GLN A 107 -0.32 2.16 -10.28
CA GLN A 107 -0.83 1.74 -11.57
C GLN A 107 0.32 1.28 -12.44
N PHE A 108 0.25 0.03 -12.89
CA PHE A 108 1.16 -0.56 -13.88
C PHE A 108 0.43 -0.62 -15.22
N LEU A 109 0.78 0.28 -16.15
CA LEU A 109 0.04 0.44 -17.40
C LEU A 109 0.87 0.00 -18.60
N ASN A 110 0.19 -0.63 -19.58
CA ASN A 110 0.77 -1.03 -20.85
C ASN A 110 2.01 -1.94 -20.69
N LYS A 111 1.80 -3.14 -20.16
CA LYS A 111 2.86 -4.16 -20.05
C LYS A 111 3.42 -4.49 -21.43
N ARG A 112 4.75 -4.57 -21.53
CA ARG A 112 5.48 -4.86 -22.77
C ARG A 112 6.15 -6.22 -22.69
N GLU A 113 5.79 -7.13 -23.58
CA GLU A 113 6.41 -8.46 -23.66
C GLU A 113 7.91 -8.41 -23.99
N CYS A 114 8.36 -7.42 -24.76
CA CYS A 114 9.77 -7.31 -25.18
C CYS A 114 10.78 -7.13 -24.03
N CYS A 115 10.34 -6.62 -22.87
CA CYS A 115 11.24 -6.42 -21.72
C CYS A 115 10.60 -6.66 -20.35
N GLY A 116 9.32 -7.05 -20.29
CA GLY A 116 8.59 -7.24 -19.04
C GLY A 116 8.21 -5.94 -18.30
N SER A 117 8.72 -4.78 -18.72
CA SER A 117 8.38 -3.48 -18.14
C SER A 117 6.98 -3.01 -18.56
N HIS A 118 6.47 -2.04 -17.81
CA HIS A 118 5.29 -1.25 -18.13
C HIS A 118 5.73 0.11 -18.70
N ASP A 119 5.00 0.65 -19.68
CA ASP A 119 5.29 1.97 -20.22
C ASP A 119 5.10 3.06 -19.16
N GLU A 120 4.16 2.88 -18.23
CA GLU A 120 3.92 3.79 -17.12
C GLU A 120 3.78 3.03 -15.80
N ILE A 121 4.46 3.54 -14.78
CA ILE A 121 4.31 3.09 -13.39
C ILE A 121 4.11 4.33 -12.53
N ILE A 122 2.89 4.50 -12.00
CA ILE A 122 2.49 5.72 -11.27
C ILE A 122 2.12 5.34 -9.85
N ALA A 123 2.78 5.93 -8.85
CA ALA A 123 2.45 5.75 -7.44
C ALA A 123 2.08 7.10 -6.81
N PRO A 124 0.79 7.42 -6.64
CA PRO A 124 0.35 8.70 -6.07
C PRO A 124 0.59 8.85 -4.56
N LEU A 125 0.72 7.74 -3.83
CA LEU A 125 0.99 7.70 -2.39
C LEU A 125 2.13 6.72 -2.13
N ILE A 126 2.90 6.92 -1.06
CA ILE A 126 4.03 6.05 -0.72
C ILE A 126 3.83 5.42 0.66
N TYR A 127 3.68 4.09 0.68
CA TYR A 127 3.52 3.28 1.88
C TYR A 127 4.59 2.20 1.95
N LYS A 128 5.14 1.96 3.14
CA LYS A 128 6.05 0.86 3.45
C LYS A 128 5.29 -0.46 3.35
N TYR A 129 5.91 -1.47 2.74
CA TYR A 129 5.37 -2.82 2.78
C TYR A 129 5.32 -3.35 4.23
N PRO A 130 4.17 -3.87 4.73
CA PRO A 130 4.01 -4.22 6.15
C PRO A 130 5.07 -5.19 6.70
N LYS A 131 5.43 -6.21 5.93
CA LYS A 131 6.43 -7.23 6.33
C LYS A 131 7.88 -6.79 6.08
N PHE A 132 8.10 -5.56 5.64
CA PHE A 132 9.43 -5.01 5.42
C PHE A 132 9.88 -4.18 6.63
N SER A 133 11.11 -4.43 7.07
CA SER A 133 11.78 -3.68 8.12
C SER A 133 13.18 -3.29 7.66
N THR A 134 13.66 -2.18 8.22
CA THR A 134 15.06 -1.77 8.15
C THR A 134 15.71 -2.00 9.51
N GLU A 135 17.03 -2.23 9.55
CA GLU A 135 17.75 -2.39 10.82
C GLU A 135 17.82 -1.09 11.64
N SER A 136 17.65 0.06 10.98
CA SER A 136 17.62 1.37 11.62
C SER A 136 16.87 2.40 10.76
N ASP A 137 16.65 3.60 11.31
CA ASP A 137 16.11 4.78 10.60
C ASP A 137 17.20 5.61 9.89
N ASP A 138 18.38 5.03 9.66
CA ASP A 138 19.59 5.70 9.16
C ASP A 138 20.08 5.00 7.88
N PHE A 139 19.31 5.15 6.80
CA PHE A 139 19.57 4.51 5.51
C PHE A 139 19.29 5.44 4.32
N ILE A 140 19.78 5.04 3.14
CA ILE A 140 19.43 5.60 1.82
C ILE A 140 19.21 4.43 0.86
N ASN A 141 17.96 4.20 0.49
CA ASN A 141 17.53 3.09 -0.36
C ASN A 141 16.79 3.64 -1.58
N ARG A 142 16.39 2.74 -2.48
CA ARG A 142 15.47 3.05 -3.58
C ARG A 142 14.25 2.17 -3.62
N SER A 143 13.22 2.61 -4.33
CA SER A 143 12.08 1.76 -4.69
C SER A 143 12.50 0.60 -5.61
N GLU A 144 11.72 -0.48 -5.55
CA GLU A 144 11.92 -1.68 -6.38
C GLU A 144 11.77 -1.34 -7.87
N TYR A 145 10.67 -0.67 -8.22
CA TYR A 145 10.39 -0.22 -9.57
C TYR A 145 10.93 1.18 -9.85
N PHE A 146 11.15 1.46 -11.12
CA PHE A 146 11.35 2.82 -11.62
C PHE A 146 9.99 3.37 -12.03
N LEU A 147 9.61 4.51 -11.46
CA LEU A 147 8.32 5.15 -11.63
C LEU A 147 8.40 6.24 -12.70
N GLY A 148 7.27 6.57 -13.31
CA GLY A 148 7.12 7.55 -14.40
C GLY A 148 6.83 6.87 -15.74
N THR A 149 7.27 7.50 -16.83
CA THR A 149 6.97 7.07 -18.20
C THR A 149 8.23 6.66 -18.98
N LYS A 150 8.20 5.47 -19.59
CA LYS A 150 9.18 4.93 -20.55
C LYS A 150 10.66 5.14 -20.16
N GLY A 151 11.38 5.93 -20.95
CA GLY A 151 12.81 6.23 -20.79
C GLY A 151 13.09 7.30 -19.73
N CYS A 152 12.05 7.94 -19.20
CA CYS A 152 12.14 8.95 -18.14
C CYS A 152 11.85 8.36 -16.75
N LYS A 153 11.64 7.05 -16.65
CA LYS A 153 11.38 6.42 -15.35
C LYS A 153 12.59 6.51 -14.45
N ALA A 154 12.38 6.80 -13.17
CA ALA A 154 13.42 6.83 -12.15
C ALA A 154 12.94 6.10 -10.90
N PRO A 155 13.83 5.45 -10.13
CA PRO A 155 13.43 4.99 -8.81
C PRO A 155 13.16 6.19 -7.88
N LEU A 156 12.27 5.99 -6.91
CA LEU A 156 12.20 6.87 -5.75
C LEU A 156 13.46 6.63 -4.90
N ILE A 157 14.03 7.70 -4.35
CA ILE A 157 15.09 7.59 -3.33
C ILE A 157 14.44 7.78 -1.97
N ILE A 158 14.51 6.75 -1.14
CA ILE A 158 13.83 6.68 0.16
C ILE A 158 14.91 6.67 1.25
N ILE A 159 14.79 7.59 2.20
CA ILE A 159 15.72 7.77 3.31
C ILE A 159 15.01 7.58 4.65
N GLY A 160 15.77 7.13 5.65
CA GLY A 160 15.26 7.04 7.01
C GLY A 160 15.11 8.41 7.68
N LEU A 161 14.31 8.47 8.76
CA LEU A 161 14.05 9.72 9.49
C LEU A 161 15.31 10.33 10.10
N LYS A 162 16.24 9.48 10.57
CA LYS A 162 17.53 9.94 11.11
C LYS A 162 18.44 10.45 9.99
N THR A 163 18.41 9.82 8.81
CA THR A 163 19.13 10.32 7.62
C THR A 163 18.65 11.72 7.25
N GLN A 164 17.34 11.98 7.25
CA GLN A 164 16.80 13.32 6.99
C GLN A 164 17.37 14.36 7.96
N GLN A 165 17.41 14.04 9.26
CA GLN A 165 17.95 14.94 10.28
C GLN A 165 19.43 15.24 10.02
N LYS A 166 20.22 14.22 9.69
CA LYS A 166 21.63 14.37 9.34
C LYS A 166 21.82 15.20 8.08
N MET A 167 21.02 14.99 7.02
CA MET A 167 21.08 15.77 5.79
C MET A 167 20.81 17.26 6.06
N LYS A 168 19.81 17.57 6.90
CA LYS A 168 19.51 18.94 7.33
C LYS A 168 20.64 19.55 8.16
N ALA A 169 21.19 18.80 9.12
CA ALA A 169 22.31 19.26 9.95
C ALA A 169 23.60 19.51 9.15
N PHE A 170 23.85 18.69 8.12
CA PHE A 170 24.96 18.86 7.17
C PHE A 170 24.75 20.05 6.21
N GLY A 171 23.53 20.61 6.18
CA GLY A 171 23.18 21.76 5.37
C GLY A 171 23.14 21.45 3.87
N LEU A 172 22.68 20.26 3.49
CA LEU A 172 22.42 19.94 2.07
C LEU A 172 21.23 20.75 1.54
N LYS A 173 21.34 21.26 0.32
CA LYS A 173 20.37 22.20 -0.28
C LYS A 173 19.57 21.56 -1.42
N GLY A 174 18.34 22.06 -1.60
CA GLY A 174 17.47 21.72 -2.73
C GLY A 174 16.82 20.34 -2.60
N ILE A 175 16.54 19.92 -1.36
CA ILE A 175 15.86 18.66 -1.06
C ILE A 175 14.51 18.99 -0.43
N SER A 176 13.44 18.52 -1.06
CA SER A 176 12.11 18.41 -0.47
C SER A 176 11.91 16.99 0.05
N TYR A 177 11.13 16.83 1.11
CA TYR A 177 10.89 15.54 1.75
C TYR A 177 9.40 15.28 1.82
N ASP A 178 8.94 14.25 1.14
CA ASP A 178 7.59 13.75 1.25
C ASP A 178 7.56 12.57 2.24
N ASN A 179 6.36 12.23 2.72
CA ASN A 179 6.18 11.24 3.78
C ASN A 179 6.02 9.85 3.16
N VAL A 180 6.78 8.89 3.70
CA VAL A 180 6.47 7.46 3.54
C VAL A 180 5.77 6.99 4.79
N TYR A 181 4.57 6.46 4.64
CA TYR A 181 3.74 5.99 5.75
C TYR A 181 3.86 4.49 5.96
N SER A 182 3.60 4.03 7.18
CA SER A 182 3.29 2.63 7.50
C SER A 182 1.88 2.59 8.05
N ILE A 183 1.15 1.54 7.72
CA ILE A 183 -0.08 1.18 8.39
C ILE A 183 0.28 0.05 9.34
N GLU A 184 0.32 0.34 10.64
CA GLU A 184 0.44 -0.70 11.65
C GLU A 184 -0.97 -0.96 12.19
N MET A 185 -1.50 -2.13 11.85
CA MET A 185 -2.69 -2.69 12.47
C MET A 185 -2.25 -3.44 13.73
N ALA A 186 -2.85 -3.06 14.85
CA ALA A 186 -2.70 -3.79 16.10
C ALA A 186 -3.87 -4.77 16.23
N TYR A 187 -3.55 -6.01 16.56
CA TYR A 187 -4.54 -7.05 16.80
C TYR A 187 -4.63 -7.35 18.29
N GLY A 188 -5.84 -7.63 18.77
CA GLY A 188 -6.05 -8.12 20.13
C GLY A 188 -5.90 -9.62 20.24
N LYS A 189 -6.26 -10.15 21.41
CA LYS A 189 -6.21 -11.59 21.67
C LYS A 189 -7.22 -12.33 20.80
N PRO A 190 -6.82 -13.38 20.06
CA PRO A 190 -7.75 -14.23 19.31
C PRO A 190 -8.78 -14.92 20.21
N LYS A 191 -9.95 -15.23 19.63
CA LYS A 191 -11.04 -16.01 20.21
C LYS A 191 -11.66 -16.95 19.16
N PRO A 192 -12.23 -18.10 19.54
CA PRO A 192 -13.14 -18.83 18.66
C PRO A 192 -14.27 -17.92 18.20
N MET A 193 -14.70 -18.02 16.93
CA MET A 193 -15.79 -17.19 16.40
C MET A 193 -17.09 -17.29 17.22
N GLU A 194 -17.39 -18.47 17.77
CA GLU A 194 -18.56 -18.69 18.64
C GLU A 194 -18.47 -17.97 20.00
N ASP A 195 -17.27 -17.64 20.45
CA ASP A 195 -17.01 -16.93 21.71
C ASP A 195 -16.92 -15.40 21.54
N VAL A 196 -17.02 -14.90 20.29
CA VAL A 196 -17.02 -13.46 20.01
C VAL A 196 -18.39 -12.88 20.38
N THR A 197 -18.46 -12.07 21.42
CA THR A 197 -19.72 -11.50 21.92
C THR A 197 -20.10 -10.18 21.22
N LEU A 198 -21.33 -9.71 21.41
CA LEU A 198 -21.70 -8.35 21.00
C LEU A 198 -20.82 -7.28 21.67
N GLN A 199 -20.47 -7.44 22.95
CA GLN A 199 -19.60 -6.49 23.64
C GLN A 199 -18.22 -6.42 22.96
N ASP A 200 -17.65 -7.57 22.60
CA ASP A 200 -16.37 -7.65 21.89
C ASP A 200 -16.40 -6.87 20.56
N MET A 201 -17.48 -7.04 19.78
CA MET A 201 -17.69 -6.34 18.52
C MET A 201 -17.98 -4.84 18.72
N GLN A 202 -18.63 -4.44 19.81
CA GLN A 202 -18.85 -3.03 20.13
C GLN A 202 -17.57 -2.31 20.55
N GLU A 203 -16.68 -3.01 21.28
CA GLU A 203 -15.36 -2.50 21.62
C GLU A 203 -14.45 -2.43 20.38
N ASN A 204 -14.52 -3.44 19.50
CA ASN A 204 -13.74 -3.53 18.28
C ASN A 204 -14.63 -3.98 17.11
N PRO A 205 -15.11 -3.07 16.24
CA PRO A 205 -16.12 -3.38 15.23
C PRO A 205 -15.60 -4.10 13.99
N ILE A 206 -14.30 -4.43 13.95
CA ILE A 206 -13.65 -5.12 12.84
C ILE A 206 -12.87 -6.30 13.41
N TRP A 207 -13.17 -7.49 12.91
CA TRP A 207 -12.51 -8.74 13.26
C TRP A 207 -12.02 -9.43 11.99
N ILE A 208 -10.88 -10.11 12.08
CA ILE A 208 -10.34 -10.92 10.98
C ILE A 208 -10.03 -12.32 11.47
N PHE A 209 -9.98 -13.29 10.55
CA PHE A 209 -9.49 -14.62 10.89
C PHE A 209 -8.03 -14.58 11.36
N ALA A 210 -7.72 -15.38 12.39
CA ALA A 210 -6.40 -15.49 12.99
C ALA A 210 -5.48 -16.48 12.25
N LEU A 211 -5.52 -16.50 10.90
CA LEU A 211 -4.81 -17.47 10.06
C LEU A 211 -3.27 -17.38 10.17
N ASP A 212 -2.76 -16.22 10.54
CA ASP A 212 -1.33 -16.00 10.78
C ASP A 212 -0.84 -16.60 12.11
N GLU A 213 -1.76 -17.11 12.95
CA GLU A 213 -1.46 -17.75 14.23
C GLU A 213 -1.72 -19.27 14.20
N GLU A 214 -1.92 -19.86 13.02
CA GLU A 214 -2.11 -21.32 12.80
C GLU A 214 -0.94 -22.19 13.31
N GLU A 215 0.25 -21.62 13.54
CA GLU A 215 1.35 -22.36 14.18
C GLU A 215 1.08 -22.66 15.67
N ASN A 216 0.07 -22.02 16.27
CA ASN A 216 -0.41 -22.35 17.60
C ASN A 216 -1.41 -23.51 17.53
N GLU A 217 -1.05 -24.65 18.12
CA GLU A 217 -1.89 -25.87 18.13
C GLU A 217 -3.28 -25.67 18.77
N GLU A 218 -3.50 -24.59 19.54
CA GLU A 218 -4.80 -24.25 20.13
C GLU A 218 -5.71 -23.41 19.23
N ILE A 219 -5.16 -22.79 18.17
CA ILE A 219 -5.89 -21.87 17.28
C ILE A 219 -6.16 -22.60 15.95
N ASP A 220 -7.43 -22.62 15.53
CA ASP A 220 -7.84 -23.19 14.25
C ASP A 220 -8.42 -22.14 13.29
N GLU A 221 -8.83 -22.57 12.10
CA GLU A 221 -9.35 -21.72 11.01
C GLU A 221 -10.67 -20.98 11.37
N THR A 222 -11.30 -21.31 12.50
CA THR A 222 -12.52 -20.64 12.99
C THR A 222 -12.25 -19.52 13.97
N TRP A 223 -10.99 -19.29 14.34
CA TRP A 223 -10.63 -18.24 15.28
C TRP A 223 -10.53 -16.87 14.60
N GLN A 224 -10.94 -15.86 15.34
CA GLN A 224 -10.90 -14.47 14.91
C GLN A 224 -10.16 -13.62 15.93
N LYS A 225 -9.61 -12.49 15.48
CA LYS A 225 -8.98 -11.50 16.35
C LYS A 225 -9.45 -10.08 16.02
N PRO A 226 -9.60 -9.20 17.03
CA PRO A 226 -10.08 -7.85 16.82
C PRO A 226 -8.97 -6.97 16.25
N VAL A 227 -9.35 -6.01 15.42
CA VAL A 227 -8.47 -4.91 15.01
C VAL A 227 -8.65 -3.74 15.99
N LEU A 228 -7.59 -3.40 16.74
CA LEU A 228 -7.67 -2.50 17.91
C LEU A 228 -7.57 -1.00 17.58
N ASN A 229 -6.90 -0.64 16.50
CA ASN A 229 -6.48 0.74 16.21
C ASN A 229 -6.83 1.19 14.78
N TYR A 230 -7.89 0.60 14.23
CA TYR A 230 -8.33 0.80 12.86
C TYR A 230 -9.86 0.72 12.81
N ASP A 231 -10.49 1.73 12.22
CA ASP A 231 -11.95 1.87 12.14
C ASP A 231 -12.44 1.85 10.68
N ASN A 232 -11.61 1.39 9.75
CA ASN A 232 -11.85 1.48 8.32
C ASN A 232 -11.49 0.19 7.61
N VAL A 233 -12.46 -0.51 7.03
CA VAL A 233 -12.17 -1.70 6.22
C VAL A 233 -11.64 -1.27 4.85
N THR A 234 -10.48 -1.82 4.48
CA THR A 234 -9.84 -1.68 3.17
C THR A 234 -9.56 -3.07 2.60
N TYR A 235 -9.09 -3.14 1.37
CA TYR A 235 -8.65 -4.39 0.73
C TYR A 235 -7.47 -5.11 1.42
N GLU A 236 -6.88 -4.53 2.48
CA GLU A 236 -5.92 -5.25 3.36
C GLU A 236 -6.59 -6.28 4.23
N LEU A 237 -7.80 -5.96 4.67
CA LEU A 237 -8.60 -6.77 5.57
C LEU A 237 -9.47 -7.69 4.71
N VAL A 238 -8.81 -8.68 4.11
CA VAL A 238 -9.50 -9.74 3.36
C VAL A 238 -10.27 -10.60 4.35
N GLU A 239 -11.57 -10.82 4.08
CA GLU A 239 -12.47 -11.61 4.92
C GLU A 239 -12.65 -11.04 6.34
N ALA A 240 -12.98 -9.75 6.41
CA ALA A 240 -13.24 -9.05 7.66
C ALA A 240 -14.69 -9.20 8.11
N TYR A 241 -14.91 -9.64 9.35
CA TYR A 241 -16.19 -9.52 10.01
C TYR A 241 -16.38 -8.09 10.53
N ILE A 242 -17.53 -7.51 10.22
CA ILE A 242 -17.87 -6.14 10.64
C ILE A 242 -19.13 -6.11 11.48
N LEU A 243 -19.13 -5.22 12.49
CA LEU A 243 -20.36 -4.86 13.20
C LEU A 243 -21.19 -3.88 12.37
N MET A 244 -22.49 -4.11 12.33
CA MET A 244 -23.49 -3.26 11.70
C MET A 244 -24.72 -3.12 12.61
N LYS A 245 -25.52 -2.11 12.35
CA LYS A 245 -26.85 -1.92 12.95
C LYS A 245 -27.91 -2.02 11.86
N SER A 246 -29.05 -2.64 12.13
CA SER A 246 -30.20 -2.49 11.24
C SER A 246 -30.68 -1.04 11.20
N SER A 247 -31.18 -0.59 10.05
CA SER A 247 -31.62 0.81 9.87
C SER A 247 -32.79 1.21 10.76
N ASP A 248 -33.57 0.24 11.24
CA ASP A 248 -34.63 0.44 12.23
C ASP A 248 -34.13 0.37 13.69
N GLY A 249 -32.84 0.08 13.90
CA GLY A 249 -32.17 0.00 15.19
C GLY A 249 -32.49 -1.25 16.01
N GLN A 250 -33.25 -2.20 15.47
CA GLN A 250 -33.70 -3.39 16.20
C GLN A 250 -32.61 -4.45 16.38
N TYR A 251 -31.68 -4.56 15.43
CA TYR A 251 -30.71 -5.66 15.38
C TYR A 251 -29.27 -5.12 15.36
N ASP A 252 -28.44 -5.68 16.24
CA ASP A 252 -26.99 -5.68 16.07
C ASP A 252 -26.63 -6.86 15.17
N VAL A 253 -25.88 -6.58 14.11
CA VAL A 253 -25.64 -7.52 12.99
C VAL A 253 -24.14 -7.67 12.77
N SER A 254 -23.69 -8.89 12.58
CA SER A 254 -22.31 -9.23 12.18
C SER A 254 -22.33 -9.95 10.84
N ALA A 255 -21.36 -9.66 9.97
CA ALA A 255 -21.20 -10.38 8.72
C ALA A 255 -19.77 -10.31 8.19
N ASN A 256 -19.38 -11.31 7.40
CA ASN A 256 -18.15 -11.29 6.63
C ASN A 256 -18.30 -10.39 5.40
N LEU A 257 -17.46 -9.36 5.30
CA LEU A 257 -17.46 -8.43 4.18
C LEU A 257 -16.47 -8.86 3.09
N ASP A 258 -17.01 -9.15 1.90
CA ASP A 258 -16.24 -9.11 0.66
C ASP A 258 -16.08 -7.63 0.25
N ILE A 259 -14.90 -7.08 0.50
CA ILE A 259 -14.57 -5.67 0.23
C ILE A 259 -14.48 -5.35 -1.27
N GLU A 260 -14.17 -6.33 -2.14
CA GLU A 260 -14.05 -6.09 -3.58
C GLU A 260 -15.43 -5.93 -4.22
N GLU A 261 -16.34 -6.84 -3.90
CA GLU A 261 -17.71 -6.86 -4.43
C GLU A 261 -18.70 -6.03 -3.59
N GLU A 262 -18.27 -5.63 -2.39
CA GLU A 262 -19.07 -5.00 -1.33
C GLU A 262 -20.34 -5.82 -1.06
N THR A 263 -20.14 -7.11 -0.80
CA THR A 263 -21.20 -8.06 -0.47
C THR A 263 -20.97 -8.68 0.90
N LEU A 264 -22.05 -9.06 1.56
CA LEU A 264 -21.99 -9.72 2.86
C LEU A 264 -22.28 -11.20 2.72
N ASP A 265 -21.43 -12.01 3.35
CA ASP A 265 -21.61 -13.44 3.58
C ASP A 265 -21.71 -13.67 5.11
N ASP A 266 -22.27 -14.82 5.52
CA ASP A 266 -22.48 -15.19 6.93
C ASP A 266 -23.15 -14.09 7.80
N VAL A 267 -24.28 -13.57 7.32
CA VAL A 267 -25.00 -12.49 8.01
C VAL A 267 -25.75 -13.05 9.21
N THR A 268 -25.41 -12.56 10.39
CA THR A 268 -26.00 -12.98 11.67
C THR A 268 -26.45 -11.77 12.48
N TYR A 269 -27.42 -11.97 13.38
CA TYR A 269 -27.83 -10.97 14.36
C TYR A 269 -27.60 -11.48 15.78
N TRP A 270 -27.37 -10.58 16.72
CA TRP A 270 -27.20 -10.94 18.13
C TRP A 270 -28.55 -11.22 18.79
N ASP A 271 -28.72 -12.40 19.37
CA ASP A 271 -29.84 -12.70 20.25
C ASP A 271 -29.44 -12.49 21.71
N SER A 272 -30.04 -11.50 22.36
CA SER A 272 -29.74 -11.16 23.74
C SER A 272 -30.21 -12.22 24.75
N GLU A 273 -31.19 -13.05 24.38
CA GLU A 273 -31.69 -14.09 25.29
C GLU A 273 -30.76 -15.32 25.32
N GLN A 274 -30.25 -15.73 24.15
CA GLN A 274 -29.33 -16.86 24.02
C GLN A 274 -27.85 -16.45 24.14
N GLU A 275 -27.56 -15.14 24.16
CA GLU A 275 -26.20 -14.58 24.16
C GLU A 275 -25.35 -15.13 23.01
N CYS A 276 -25.93 -15.24 21.81
CA CYS A 276 -25.25 -15.80 20.64
C CYS A 276 -25.65 -15.12 19.33
N TRP A 277 -24.83 -15.33 18.29
CA TRP A 277 -25.12 -14.91 16.93
C TRP A 277 -26.01 -15.92 16.22
N ILE A 278 -27.12 -15.45 15.64
CA ILE A 278 -28.11 -16.27 14.95
C ILE A 278 -28.17 -15.85 13.47
N PRO A 279 -28.25 -16.81 12.52
CA PRO A 279 -28.40 -16.50 11.10
C PRO A 279 -29.58 -15.55 10.82
N ILE A 280 -29.36 -14.54 9.98
CA ILE A 280 -30.35 -13.50 9.69
C ILE A 280 -31.64 -14.06 9.07
N GLU A 281 -31.57 -15.21 8.39
CA GLU A 281 -32.70 -15.89 7.76
C GLU A 281 -33.76 -16.35 8.76
N ASN A 282 -33.43 -16.42 10.05
CA ASN A 282 -34.40 -16.71 11.10
C ASN A 282 -35.38 -15.53 11.34
N ILE A 283 -35.09 -14.34 10.79
CA ILE A 283 -36.03 -13.21 10.76
C ILE A 283 -36.91 -13.32 9.52
N GLY A 284 -38.23 -13.43 9.70
CA GLY A 284 -39.17 -13.71 8.60
C GLY A 284 -39.13 -12.72 7.42
N ASN A 285 -38.78 -11.45 7.67
CA ASN A 285 -38.66 -10.40 6.66
C ASN A 285 -37.22 -9.91 6.46
N TYR A 286 -36.21 -10.77 6.70
CA TYR A 286 -34.79 -10.36 6.65
C TYR A 286 -34.38 -9.65 5.35
N LYS A 287 -34.96 -10.04 4.20
CA LYS A 287 -34.67 -9.42 2.89
C LYS A 287 -35.09 -7.95 2.78
N GLU A 288 -36.02 -7.50 3.62
CA GLU A 288 -36.48 -6.11 3.66
C GLU A 288 -35.59 -5.24 4.55
N LEU A 289 -34.69 -5.85 5.33
CA LEU A 289 -33.79 -5.14 6.22
C LEU A 289 -32.69 -4.42 5.44
N GLN A 290 -32.19 -3.36 6.06
CA GLN A 290 -30.99 -2.66 5.66
C GLN A 290 -30.06 -2.57 6.85
N PHE A 291 -28.76 -2.62 6.58
CA PHE A 291 -27.72 -2.57 7.61
C PHE A 291 -26.78 -1.41 7.36
N VAL A 292 -26.47 -0.65 8.40
CA VAL A 292 -25.50 0.44 8.38
C VAL A 292 -24.22 -0.05 9.05
N ALA A 293 -23.10 0.02 8.32
CA ALA A 293 -21.79 -0.34 8.85
C ALA A 293 -21.35 0.61 9.96
N ILE A 294 -20.93 0.03 11.09
CA ILE A 294 -20.26 0.77 12.16
C ILE A 294 -18.84 1.20 11.74
N PRO A 295 -17.98 0.32 11.18
CA PRO A 295 -16.70 0.78 10.64
C PRO A 295 -16.90 1.53 9.32
N LYS A 296 -15.95 2.40 8.99
CA LYS A 296 -15.83 2.97 7.64
C LYS A 296 -15.48 1.88 6.64
N ILE A 297 -15.88 2.06 5.39
CA ILE A 297 -15.50 1.18 4.28
C ILE A 297 -14.91 2.05 3.17
N GLU A 298 -13.62 1.88 2.88
CA GLU A 298 -12.87 2.73 1.94
C GLU A 298 -13.00 4.23 2.27
N LYS A 299 -12.87 4.57 3.56
CA LYS A 299 -12.97 5.91 4.17
C LYS A 299 -14.37 6.52 4.20
N GLU A 300 -15.38 5.84 3.68
CA GLU A 300 -16.78 6.27 3.75
C GLU A 300 -17.43 5.70 5.01
N ALA A 301 -18.07 6.57 5.80
CA ALA A 301 -18.84 6.17 6.98
C ALA A 301 -20.28 5.80 6.57
N ASP A 302 -20.98 5.09 7.45
CA ASP A 302 -22.42 4.79 7.34
C ASP A 302 -22.79 4.08 6.02
N VAL A 303 -21.91 3.21 5.51
CA VAL A 303 -22.18 2.45 4.28
C VAL A 303 -23.35 1.49 4.52
N ILE A 304 -24.36 1.60 3.65
CA ILE A 304 -25.61 0.87 3.76
C ILE A 304 -25.58 -0.38 2.87
N PHE A 305 -25.95 -1.52 3.45
CA PHE A 305 -26.17 -2.79 2.77
C PHE A 305 -27.66 -3.11 2.72
N GLY A 306 -28.14 -3.53 1.55
CA GLY A 306 -29.51 -4.00 1.33
C GLY A 306 -29.51 -5.31 0.54
N PHE A 307 -30.62 -6.05 0.60
CA PHE A 307 -30.72 -7.32 -0.11
C PHE A 307 -30.76 -7.11 -1.64
N ASP A 308 -29.85 -7.77 -2.35
CA ASP A 308 -29.75 -7.73 -3.80
C ASP A 308 -30.27 -9.05 -4.36
N GLU A 309 -31.49 -9.02 -4.91
CA GLU A 309 -32.15 -10.20 -5.50
C GLU A 309 -31.35 -10.78 -6.69
N THR A 310 -30.52 -9.99 -7.37
CA THR A 310 -29.73 -10.47 -8.52
C THR A 310 -28.54 -11.30 -8.08
N LYS A 311 -27.94 -10.95 -6.94
CA LYS A 311 -26.82 -11.68 -6.32
C LYS A 311 -27.29 -12.69 -5.26
N ASN A 312 -28.57 -12.62 -4.87
CA ASN A 312 -29.18 -13.37 -3.78
C ASN A 312 -28.37 -13.28 -2.47
N ARG A 313 -27.96 -12.07 -2.10
CA ARG A 313 -27.17 -11.73 -0.90
C ARG A 313 -27.31 -10.25 -0.58
N PHE A 314 -26.86 -9.81 0.58
CA PHE A 314 -26.75 -8.38 0.87
C PHE A 314 -25.55 -7.77 0.14
N SER A 315 -25.75 -6.57 -0.42
CA SER A 315 -24.69 -5.81 -1.07
C SER A 315 -24.85 -4.31 -0.78
N SER A 316 -23.76 -3.56 -0.89
CA SER A 316 -23.83 -2.12 -0.65
C SER A 316 -24.77 -1.45 -1.65
N VAL A 317 -25.60 -0.51 -1.19
CA VAL A 317 -26.52 0.23 -2.08
C VAL A 317 -25.75 1.00 -3.16
N ARG A 318 -24.53 1.46 -2.85
CA ARG A 318 -23.66 2.14 -3.82
C ARG A 318 -23.12 1.20 -4.92
N SER A 319 -22.77 -0.05 -4.60
CA SER A 319 -22.31 -1.03 -5.59
C SER A 319 -23.46 -1.56 -6.47
N GLN A 320 -24.69 -1.59 -5.96
CA GLN A 320 -25.89 -1.86 -6.75
C GLN A 320 -26.15 -0.76 -7.79
N ALA A 321 -26.00 0.51 -7.39
CA ALA A 321 -26.21 1.67 -8.27
C ALA A 321 -25.10 1.83 -9.33
N GLN A 322 -23.89 1.33 -9.08
CA GLN A 322 -22.75 1.38 -9.99
C GLN A 322 -22.00 0.04 -10.00
N PRO A 323 -22.35 -0.91 -10.89
CA PRO A 323 -21.63 -2.18 -10.97
C PRO A 323 -20.16 -1.93 -11.30
N LYS A 324 -19.27 -2.18 -10.33
CA LYS A 324 -17.82 -2.06 -10.51
C LYS A 324 -17.36 -3.05 -11.59
N LYS A 325 -16.54 -2.60 -12.54
CA LYS A 325 -15.85 -3.51 -13.48
C LYS A 325 -14.91 -4.40 -12.67
N LYS A 326 -15.09 -5.72 -12.74
CA LYS A 326 -14.20 -6.73 -12.13
C LYS A 326 -12.73 -6.36 -12.36
N ARG A 327 -12.03 -5.98 -11.28
CA ARG A 327 -10.57 -6.02 -11.27
C ARG A 327 -10.19 -7.49 -11.25
N LYS A 328 -9.43 -7.97 -12.24
CA LYS A 328 -8.88 -9.33 -12.21
C LYS A 328 -7.76 -9.35 -11.17
N GLY A 329 -8.13 -9.54 -9.90
CA GLY A 329 -7.23 -9.90 -8.82
C GLY A 329 -6.90 -11.40 -8.92
N VAL A 330 -5.62 -11.72 -9.07
CA VAL A 330 -5.10 -13.07 -8.91
C VAL A 330 -4.99 -13.29 -7.40
N PHE A 331 -5.98 -13.93 -6.76
CA PHE A 331 -5.86 -14.75 -5.54
C PHE A 331 -7.28 -15.16 -5.12
N SER A 332 -7.75 -16.30 -5.65
CA SER A 332 -8.87 -17.05 -5.09
C SER A 332 -8.33 -18.42 -4.76
N PHE A 333 -8.04 -18.68 -3.48
CA PHE A 333 -7.59 -19.99 -3.01
C PHE A 333 -8.57 -20.65 -2.03
N PHE A 334 -9.50 -19.92 -1.41
CA PHE A 334 -10.33 -20.47 -0.33
C PHE A 334 -11.78 -20.83 -0.69
N ALA A 335 -12.27 -20.50 -1.88
CA ALA A 335 -13.63 -20.87 -2.31
C ALA A 335 -13.85 -22.39 -2.52
N SER A 336 -12.84 -23.24 -2.27
CA SER A 336 -12.93 -24.70 -2.44
C SER A 336 -13.00 -25.51 -1.14
N LEU A 337 -12.78 -24.91 0.04
CA LEU A 337 -12.76 -25.68 1.31
C LEU A 337 -14.12 -25.79 2.01
N PHE A 338 -15.05 -24.86 1.81
CA PHE A 338 -16.36 -24.91 2.50
C PHE A 338 -17.49 -25.60 1.71
N LYS A 339 -17.20 -26.25 0.58
CA LYS A 339 -18.14 -27.16 -0.09
C LYS A 339 -17.75 -28.62 0.14
N ARG A 340 -17.84 -29.08 1.39
CA ARG A 340 -18.02 -30.51 1.76
C ARG A 340 -18.18 -30.67 3.27
N LYS A 341 -19.42 -30.57 3.75
CA LYS A 341 -20.17 -31.70 4.34
C LYS A 341 -21.62 -31.30 4.58
#